data_AF-F8GJH0-F1
#
_entry.id   AF-F8GJH0-F1
#
_cell.length_a   1.000
_cell.length_b   1.000
_cell.length_c   1.000
_cell.angle_alpha   90.00
_cell.angle_beta   90.00
_cell.angle_gamma   90.00
#
_symmetry.space_group_name_H-M   'P 1'
#
loop_
_entity.id
_entity.type
_entity.pdbx_description
1 polymer ?
#
loop_
_entity_poly.entity_id
_entity_poly.type
_entity_poly.pdbx_seq_one_letter_code
_entity_poly.pdbx_strand_id
1 'polypeptide(L)'
;MIATDKDSWFPGFEFQDWFYQSYLVLPTPEEVDDLPGKAVTARKWARGEFICGQAFRSTVNDSDGYVLDGRLSFFPGVELSVSVKGALGSGKNPAQFEATGIGVEGPTKGAIYQLTGWAFPIENFLNTGGRSMSIRGSVWAVHGPDSKPDVDLGGMPIGTVGTFVIVSRGYA
;
A
#
# COMPACT_ATOMS: atom_id res chain seq x y z
N MET A 1 0.17 9.73 34.55
CA MET A 1 0.25 10.83 33.56
C MET A 1 1.32 10.42 32.56
N ILE A 2 0.92 9.80 31.45
CA ILE A 2 1.87 9.27 30.44
C ILE A 2 2.27 10.45 29.56
N ALA A 3 3.58 10.72 29.47
CA ALA A 3 4.12 11.69 28.55
C ALA A 3 3.74 11.27 27.13
N THR A 4 2.90 12.08 26.46
CA THR A 4 2.73 11.98 25.02
C THR A 4 4.10 12.25 24.40
N ASP A 5 4.65 11.23 23.75
CA ASP A 5 5.91 11.34 23.02
C ASP A 5 5.71 12.39 21.91
N LYS A 6 6.23 13.60 22.15
CA LYS A 6 5.88 14.82 21.40
C LYS A 6 6.26 14.78 19.92
N ASP A 7 7.03 13.76 19.52
CA ASP A 7 7.53 13.58 18.17
C ASP A 7 6.85 12.42 17.42
N SER A 8 5.88 11.76 18.04
CA SER A 8 5.07 10.76 17.36
C SER A 8 4.15 11.40 16.31
N TRP A 9 3.98 10.74 15.17
CA TRP A 9 3.08 11.20 14.12
C TRP A 9 2.17 10.09 13.64
N PHE A 10 0.98 10.51 13.21
CA PHE A 10 -0.08 9.66 12.74
C PHE A 10 -0.36 9.91 11.25
N PRO A 11 -0.60 8.84 10.47
CA PRO A 11 -1.05 8.97 9.10
C PRO A 11 -2.39 9.68 8.96
N GLY A 12 -2.38 10.91 8.45
CA GLY A 12 -3.61 11.67 8.17
C GLY A 12 -4.31 11.17 6.90
N PHE A 13 -4.83 9.96 6.89
CA PHE A 13 -5.51 9.41 5.70
C PHE A 13 -6.82 10.13 5.37
N GLU A 14 -7.48 10.65 6.40
CA GLU A 14 -8.77 11.32 6.28
C GLU A 14 -8.69 12.61 5.47
N PHE A 15 -9.78 12.91 4.75
CA PHE A 15 -9.97 14.17 4.03
C PHE A 15 -8.90 14.47 2.96
N GLN A 16 -8.17 13.44 2.51
CA GLN A 16 -7.17 13.55 1.45
C GLN A 16 -7.46 12.56 0.32
N ASP A 17 -7.23 13.02 -0.91
CA ASP A 17 -7.23 12.15 -2.08
C ASP A 17 -5.88 11.44 -2.16
N TRP A 18 -5.88 10.10 -2.19
CA TRP A 18 -4.66 9.30 -2.36
C TRP A 18 -4.68 8.54 -3.69
N PHE A 19 -3.52 8.47 -4.34
CA PHE A 19 -3.32 7.65 -5.52
C PHE A 19 -2.47 6.45 -5.18
N TYR A 20 -2.91 5.28 -5.61
CA TYR A 20 -2.14 4.07 -5.65
C TYR A 20 -1.56 3.85 -7.04
N GLN A 21 -0.30 3.44 -7.10
CA GLN A 21 0.32 2.90 -8.30
C GLN A 21 1.18 1.70 -7.93
N SER A 22 1.19 0.68 -8.78
CA SER A 22 2.09 -0.45 -8.66
C SER A 22 2.76 -0.82 -9.97
N TYR A 23 3.91 -1.47 -9.83
CA TYR A 23 4.77 -1.91 -10.91
C TYR A 23 5.12 -3.37 -10.66
N LEU A 24 5.09 -4.19 -11.71
CA LEU A 24 5.47 -5.58 -11.65
C LEU A 24 6.87 -5.73 -12.23
N VAL A 25 7.79 -6.29 -11.45
CA VAL A 25 9.13 -6.67 -11.92
C VAL A 25 9.01 -8.03 -12.61
N LEU A 26 9.45 -8.12 -13.86
CA LEU A 26 9.30 -9.27 -14.75
C LEU A 26 10.65 -9.60 -15.40
N PRO A 27 11.64 -10.07 -14.62
CA PRO A 27 12.96 -10.33 -15.15
C PRO A 27 12.92 -11.47 -16.17
N THR A 28 13.60 -11.33 -17.31
CA THR A 28 13.91 -12.48 -18.18
C THR A 28 14.97 -13.37 -17.52
N PRO A 29 15.14 -14.65 -17.93
CA PRO A 29 16.22 -15.48 -17.41
C PRO A 29 17.60 -14.81 -17.56
N GLU A 30 17.83 -14.14 -18.68
CA GLU A 30 19.07 -13.39 -18.93
C GLU A 30 19.24 -12.22 -17.98
N GLU A 31 18.16 -11.50 -17.62
CA GLU A 31 18.19 -10.41 -16.64
C GLU A 31 18.41 -10.91 -15.20
N VAL A 32 17.96 -12.14 -14.88
CA VAL A 32 18.22 -12.76 -13.56
C VAL A 32 19.68 -13.16 -13.42
N ASP A 33 20.29 -13.67 -14.48
CA ASP A 33 21.68 -14.16 -14.48
C ASP A 33 22.72 -13.04 -14.64
N ASP A 34 22.30 -11.81 -14.95
CA ASP A 34 23.20 -10.66 -15.10
C ASP A 34 23.72 -10.13 -13.74
N LEU A 35 24.77 -9.32 -13.80
CA LEU A 35 25.41 -8.74 -12.63
C LEU A 35 24.49 -7.74 -11.91
N PRO A 36 24.62 -7.59 -10.57
CA PRO A 36 23.89 -6.56 -9.84
C PRO A 36 24.09 -5.15 -10.40
N GLY A 37 23.03 -4.34 -10.38
CA GLY A 37 23.02 -2.97 -10.89
C GLY A 37 22.63 -2.86 -12.37
N LYS A 38 22.34 -3.98 -13.04
CA LYS A 38 21.78 -4.02 -14.39
C LYS A 38 20.27 -3.75 -14.37
N ALA A 39 19.77 -3.26 -15.48
CA ALA A 39 18.35 -2.98 -15.62
C ALA A 39 17.55 -4.29 -15.59
N VAL A 40 16.39 -4.25 -14.96
CA VAL A 40 15.41 -5.35 -14.98
C VAL A 40 14.12 -4.80 -15.56
N THR A 41 13.48 -5.58 -16.43
CA THR A 41 12.20 -5.19 -17.01
C THR A 41 11.13 -5.06 -15.93
N ALA A 42 10.47 -3.90 -15.92
CA ALA A 42 9.31 -3.64 -15.07
C ALA A 42 8.20 -2.99 -15.87
N ARG A 43 6.95 -3.33 -15.56
CA ARG A 43 5.76 -2.71 -16.18
C ARG A 43 4.85 -2.11 -15.13
N LYS A 44 4.19 -1.00 -15.46
CA LYS A 44 3.07 -0.50 -14.64
C LYS A 44 1.99 -1.58 -14.59
N TRP A 45 1.59 -1.95 -13.38
CA TRP A 45 0.66 -3.05 -13.15
C TRP A 45 -0.74 -2.54 -12.87
N ALA A 46 -0.87 -1.60 -11.93
CA ALA A 46 -2.16 -1.00 -11.61
C ALA A 46 -2.01 0.46 -11.19
N ARG A 47 -3.08 1.23 -11.40
CA ARG A 47 -3.24 2.60 -10.90
C ARG A 47 -4.68 2.80 -10.47
N GLY A 48 -4.87 3.37 -9.29
CA GLY A 48 -6.20 3.60 -8.74
C GLY A 48 -6.22 4.70 -7.70
N GLU A 49 -7.41 5.00 -7.21
CA GLU A 49 -7.66 5.88 -6.08
C GLU A 49 -7.72 5.05 -4.81
N PHE A 50 -6.96 5.47 -3.80
CA PHE A 50 -7.00 4.89 -2.47
C PHE A 50 -7.86 5.79 -1.58
N ILE A 51 -8.99 5.25 -1.14
CA ILE A 51 -10.01 6.00 -0.41
C ILE A 51 -10.11 5.37 0.97
N CYS A 52 -9.77 6.14 1.99
CA CYS A 52 -9.65 5.67 3.36
C CYS A 52 -10.69 6.31 4.27
N GLY A 53 -11.16 5.55 5.24
CA GLY A 53 -11.89 6.09 6.38
C GLY A 53 -10.97 6.69 7.43
N GLN A 54 -11.54 6.90 8.62
CA GLN A 54 -10.80 7.28 9.80
C GLN A 54 -9.85 6.16 10.22
N ALA A 55 -8.60 6.51 10.48
CA ALA A 55 -7.68 5.59 11.12
C ALA A 55 -7.84 5.69 12.64
N PHE A 56 -7.95 4.53 13.29
CA PHE A 56 -8.17 4.41 14.74
C PHE A 56 -6.92 3.85 15.39
N ARG A 57 -6.61 4.32 16.61
CA ARG A 57 -5.50 3.75 17.38
C ARG A 57 -5.77 2.27 17.64
N SER A 58 -4.84 1.42 17.27
CA SER A 58 -4.92 0.00 17.58
C SER A 58 -4.53 -0.19 19.04
N THR A 59 -5.37 -0.88 19.81
CA THR A 59 -5.04 -1.38 21.15
C THR A 59 -4.71 -2.87 21.14
N VAL A 60 -4.56 -3.46 19.96
CA VAL A 60 -4.24 -4.88 19.81
C VAL A 60 -2.75 -5.09 20.12
N ASN A 61 -2.46 -5.89 21.14
CA ASN A 61 -1.13 -6.33 21.58
C ASN A 61 -0.19 -5.26 22.18
N ASP A 62 -0.70 -4.24 22.88
CA ASP A 62 0.11 -3.21 23.57
C ASP A 62 1.13 -2.46 22.68
N SER A 63 0.98 -2.56 21.35
CA SER A 63 1.82 -1.84 20.39
C SER A 63 1.13 -0.56 19.95
N ASP A 64 1.84 0.56 20.06
CA ASP A 64 1.38 1.86 19.56
C ASP A 64 1.27 1.83 18.03
N GLY A 65 0.04 1.73 17.53
CA GLY A 65 -0.23 1.63 16.10
C GLY A 65 -1.63 2.10 15.72
N TYR A 66 -2.01 1.82 14.48
CA TYR A 66 -3.31 2.19 13.93
C TYR A 66 -3.87 1.08 13.05
N VAL A 67 -5.18 1.10 12.92
CA VAL A 67 -5.93 0.35 11.91
C VAL A 67 -6.79 1.31 11.09
N LEU A 68 -6.99 1.02 9.81
CA LEU A 68 -8.00 1.70 9.02
C LEU A 68 -8.60 0.76 7.99
N ASP A 69 -9.84 1.03 7.63
CA ASP A 69 -10.48 0.42 6.47
C ASP A 69 -10.58 1.43 5.33
N GLY A 70 -10.59 0.93 4.11
CA GLY A 70 -10.65 1.72 2.91
C GLY A 70 -10.97 0.89 1.67
N ARG A 71 -10.80 1.49 0.52
CA ARG A 71 -10.99 0.86 -0.78
C ARG A 71 -9.94 1.35 -1.77
N LEU A 72 -9.56 0.46 -2.69
CA LEU A 72 -8.78 0.79 -3.88
C LEU A 72 -9.68 0.66 -5.10
N SER A 73 -9.95 1.78 -5.77
CA SER A 73 -10.76 1.83 -6.99
C SER A 73 -9.88 2.09 -8.20
N PHE A 74 -9.90 1.20 -9.19
CA PHE A 74 -9.01 1.28 -10.36
C PHE A 74 -9.72 1.83 -11.59
N PHE A 75 -10.85 1.21 -11.92
CA PHE A 75 -11.76 1.58 -13.00
C PHE A 75 -13.14 1.00 -12.68
N PRO A 76 -14.22 1.44 -13.35
CA PRO A 76 -15.56 0.95 -13.07
C PRO A 76 -15.64 -0.58 -13.09
N GLY A 77 -16.11 -1.18 -11.99
CA GLY A 77 -16.22 -2.62 -11.85
C GLY A 77 -14.95 -3.33 -11.36
N VAL A 78 -13.89 -2.61 -10.95
CA VAL A 78 -12.70 -3.18 -10.32
C VAL A 78 -12.33 -2.39 -9.07
N GLU A 79 -12.66 -3.00 -7.93
CA GLU A 79 -12.45 -2.45 -6.59
C GLU A 79 -11.91 -3.53 -5.65
N LEU A 80 -11.01 -3.13 -4.75
CA LEU A 80 -10.60 -3.91 -3.60
C LEU A 80 -11.09 -3.23 -2.32
N SER A 81 -11.70 -4.01 -1.42
CA SER A 81 -11.84 -3.62 -0.01
C SER A 81 -10.48 -3.77 0.67
N VAL A 82 -10.03 -2.75 1.41
CA VAL A 82 -8.69 -2.72 2.01
C VAL A 82 -8.80 -2.57 3.51
N SER A 83 -8.12 -3.44 4.24
CA SER A 83 -7.88 -3.27 5.68
C SER A 83 -6.38 -3.05 5.92
N VAL A 84 -6.04 -2.02 6.68
CA VAL A 84 -4.67 -1.58 6.94
C VAL A 84 -4.39 -1.67 8.42
N LYS A 85 -3.14 -2.02 8.74
CA LYS A 85 -2.53 -1.79 10.04
C LYS A 85 -1.16 -1.13 9.86
N GLY A 86 -0.78 -0.30 10.80
CA GLY A 86 0.56 0.29 10.78
C GLY A 86 1.02 0.77 12.14
N ALA A 87 2.30 1.08 12.24
CA ALA A 87 2.90 1.64 13.44
C ALA A 87 2.77 3.17 13.45
N LEU A 88 2.78 3.78 14.63
CA LEU A 88 3.01 5.22 14.72
C LEU A 88 4.46 5.53 14.29
N GLY A 89 4.64 6.60 13.54
CA GLY A 89 5.98 7.07 13.23
C GLY A 89 6.52 8.00 14.31
N SER A 90 7.84 8.22 14.30
CA SER A 90 8.52 9.10 15.24
C SER A 90 9.54 9.98 14.53
N GLY A 91 9.51 11.28 14.78
CA GLY A 91 10.42 12.23 14.16
C GLY A 91 10.36 12.14 12.63
N LYS A 92 11.50 11.95 11.96
CA LYS A 92 11.59 11.74 10.50
C LYS A 92 11.68 10.26 10.10
N ASN A 93 11.59 9.34 11.06
CA ASN A 93 11.75 7.92 10.79
C ASN A 93 10.52 7.36 10.08
N PRO A 94 10.69 6.46 9.11
CA PRO A 94 9.57 5.76 8.50
C PRO A 94 8.87 4.85 9.52
N ALA A 95 7.56 4.66 9.31
CA ALA A 95 6.73 3.76 10.12
C ALA A 95 6.26 2.57 9.29
N GLN A 96 6.06 1.41 9.92
CA GLN A 96 5.58 0.22 9.23
C GLN A 96 4.15 0.41 8.70
N PHE A 97 3.90 -0.12 7.52
CA PHE A 97 2.61 -0.15 6.86
C PHE A 97 2.33 -1.56 6.32
N GLU A 98 1.18 -2.10 6.65
CA GLU A 98 0.69 -3.36 6.12
C GLU A 98 -0.78 -3.23 5.74
N ALA A 99 -1.17 -3.74 4.58
CA ALA A 99 -2.56 -3.76 4.16
C ALA A 99 -2.91 -5.06 3.45
N THR A 100 -4.16 -5.48 3.60
CA THR A 100 -4.75 -6.60 2.86
C THR A 100 -5.88 -6.04 2.00
N GLY A 101 -5.79 -6.26 0.69
CA GLY A 101 -6.82 -5.90 -0.29
C GLY A 101 -7.56 -7.14 -0.76
N ILE A 102 -8.90 -7.13 -0.71
CA ILE A 102 -9.75 -8.22 -1.18
C ILE A 102 -10.62 -7.70 -2.31
N GLY A 103 -10.57 -8.33 -3.47
CA GLY A 103 -11.40 -7.93 -4.60
C GLY A 103 -12.86 -8.26 -4.38
N VAL A 104 -13.71 -7.25 -4.52
CA VAL A 104 -15.14 -7.35 -4.20
C VAL A 104 -16.01 -7.53 -5.44
N GLU A 105 -15.53 -7.07 -6.60
CA GLU A 105 -16.26 -7.10 -7.85
C GLU A 105 -15.36 -7.31 -9.08
N GLY A 106 -16.03 -7.65 -10.20
CA GLY A 106 -15.41 -7.80 -11.51
C GLY A 106 -14.31 -8.88 -11.57
N PRO A 107 -13.29 -8.71 -12.44
CA PRO A 107 -12.25 -9.71 -12.66
C PRO A 107 -11.39 -10.00 -11.43
N THR A 108 -11.37 -9.11 -10.44
CA THR A 108 -10.59 -9.28 -9.21
C THR A 108 -11.38 -9.95 -8.09
N LYS A 109 -12.66 -10.25 -8.28
CA LYS A 109 -13.51 -10.79 -7.20
C LYS A 109 -12.89 -12.05 -6.58
N GLY A 110 -12.77 -12.04 -5.26
CA GLY A 110 -12.17 -13.12 -4.47
C GLY A 110 -10.64 -13.04 -4.36
N ALA A 111 -9.96 -12.26 -5.21
CA ALA A 111 -8.50 -12.12 -5.15
C ALA A 111 -8.06 -11.44 -3.86
N ILE A 112 -6.95 -11.90 -3.29
CA ILE A 112 -6.37 -11.37 -2.05
C ILE A 112 -4.96 -10.86 -2.35
N TYR A 113 -4.71 -9.61 -2.02
CA TYR A 113 -3.42 -8.94 -2.12
C TYR A 113 -2.92 -8.53 -0.75
N GLN A 114 -1.63 -8.67 -0.53
CA GLN A 114 -0.96 -8.08 0.63
C GLN A 114 -0.03 -6.98 0.16
N LEU A 115 -0.04 -5.88 0.88
CA LEU A 115 0.87 -4.77 0.74
C LEU A 115 1.68 -4.68 2.03
N THR A 116 3.00 -4.62 1.91
CA THR A 116 3.90 -4.40 3.05
C THR A 116 4.91 -3.35 2.67
N GLY A 117 5.11 -2.38 3.55
CA GLY A 117 6.00 -1.27 3.25
C GLY A 117 6.18 -0.32 4.41
N TRP A 118 6.52 0.91 4.04
CA TRP A 118 6.88 1.97 4.96
C TRP A 118 6.15 3.25 4.59
N ALA A 119 5.57 3.90 5.60
CA ALA A 119 5.05 5.26 5.52
C ALA A 119 6.17 6.25 5.86
N PHE A 120 6.42 7.19 4.96
CA PHE A 120 7.43 8.24 5.10
C PHE A 120 6.75 9.59 5.33
N PRO A 121 7.16 10.36 6.34
CA PRO A 121 6.67 11.72 6.50
C PRO A 121 7.25 12.60 5.39
N ILE A 122 6.39 13.34 4.70
CA ILE A 122 6.80 14.36 3.72
C ILE A 122 6.84 15.70 4.47
N GLU A 123 8.01 16.33 4.49
CA GLU A 123 8.17 17.70 4.98
C GLU A 123 7.32 18.62 4.08
N ASN A 124 6.43 19.43 4.66
CA ASN A 124 5.68 20.56 4.05
C ASN A 124 4.14 20.48 3.99
N PHE A 125 3.45 19.58 4.68
CA PHE A 125 1.99 19.78 4.85
C PHE A 125 1.70 20.72 6.03
N LEU A 126 1.29 21.94 5.69
CA LEU A 126 0.99 23.04 6.60
C LEU A 126 -0.24 22.72 7.47
N ASN A 127 -0.07 22.82 8.79
CA ASN A 127 -1.08 23.28 9.75
C ASN A 127 -2.28 22.38 10.15
N THR A 128 -2.29 21.07 9.90
CA THR A 128 -3.43 20.24 10.37
C THR A 128 -3.04 18.90 10.99
N GLY A 129 -2.23 18.87 12.06
CA GLY A 129 -2.08 17.71 12.97
C GLY A 129 -1.63 16.35 12.39
N GLY A 130 -1.61 16.19 11.07
CA GLY A 130 -1.27 15.01 10.30
C GLY A 130 -0.26 15.40 9.23
N ARG A 131 0.73 14.54 9.03
CA ARG A 131 1.76 14.74 8.02
C ARG A 131 1.27 14.16 6.70
N SER A 132 1.50 14.87 5.59
CA SER A 132 1.42 14.23 4.28
C SER A 132 2.48 13.14 4.21
N MET A 133 2.16 12.03 3.54
CA MET A 133 3.04 10.87 3.50
C MET A 133 3.21 10.33 2.09
N SER A 134 4.32 9.64 1.89
CA SER A 134 4.47 8.68 0.81
C SER A 134 4.54 7.31 1.45
N ILE A 135 3.73 6.37 0.98
CA ILE A 135 3.84 4.97 1.41
C ILE A 135 4.45 4.21 0.25
N ARG A 136 5.48 3.43 0.52
CA ARG A 136 6.20 2.65 -0.50
C ARG A 136 6.49 1.27 0.02
N GLY A 137 6.42 0.28 -0.85
CA GLY A 137 6.70 -1.08 -0.44
C GLY A 137 6.49 -2.09 -1.55
N SER A 138 6.26 -3.31 -1.12
CA SER A 138 6.00 -4.45 -1.98
C SER A 138 4.55 -4.87 -1.90
N VAL A 139 3.99 -5.29 -3.03
CA VAL A 139 2.67 -5.91 -3.12
C VAL A 139 2.85 -7.34 -3.64
N TRP A 140 2.05 -8.26 -3.13
CA TRP A 140 1.98 -9.63 -3.62
C TRP A 140 0.53 -10.13 -3.68
N ALA A 141 0.23 -10.97 -4.67
CA ALA A 141 -1.02 -11.71 -4.72
C ALA A 141 -0.90 -12.97 -3.84
N VAL A 142 -1.74 -13.07 -2.81
CA VAL A 142 -1.83 -14.24 -1.92
C VAL A 142 -2.80 -15.27 -2.50
N HIS A 143 -3.87 -14.80 -3.14
CA HIS A 143 -4.90 -15.62 -3.76
C HIS A 143 -5.36 -14.98 -5.06
N GLY A 144 -5.47 -15.77 -6.13
CA GLY A 144 -6.01 -15.32 -7.42
C GLY A 144 -7.53 -15.11 -7.38
N PRO A 145 -8.14 -14.65 -8.48
CA PRO A 145 -9.57 -14.41 -8.52
C PRO A 145 -10.33 -15.74 -8.65
N ASP A 146 -11.57 -15.77 -8.15
CA ASP A 146 -12.42 -16.98 -8.12
C ASP A 146 -12.68 -17.56 -9.52
N SER A 147 -12.53 -16.74 -10.56
CA SER A 147 -12.80 -17.16 -11.94
C SER A 147 -11.76 -18.12 -12.50
N LYS A 148 -10.46 -17.90 -12.21
CA LYS A 148 -9.32 -18.78 -12.53
C LYS A 148 -8.06 -18.38 -11.72
N PRO A 149 -7.80 -19.00 -10.55
CA PRO A 149 -6.74 -18.56 -9.65
C PRO A 149 -5.32 -18.70 -10.21
N ASP A 150 -5.14 -19.49 -11.27
CA ASP A 150 -3.83 -19.88 -11.80
C ASP A 150 -3.38 -19.09 -13.04
N VAL A 151 -4.28 -18.32 -13.67
CA VAL A 151 -4.05 -17.79 -15.04
C VAL A 151 -4.70 -16.44 -15.36
N ASP A 152 -5.71 -15.95 -14.60
CA ASP A 152 -6.39 -14.69 -14.94
C ASP A 152 -5.94 -13.51 -14.06
N LEU A 153 -6.11 -12.30 -14.61
CA LEU A 153 -5.80 -11.00 -13.99
C LEU A 153 -6.38 -10.95 -12.58
N GLY A 154 -5.50 -11.19 -11.62
CA GLY A 154 -5.84 -11.37 -10.22
C GLY A 154 -4.68 -12.04 -9.46
N GLY A 155 -3.92 -12.89 -10.14
CA GLY A 155 -2.65 -13.46 -9.66
C GLY A 155 -1.42 -12.74 -10.20
N MET A 156 -0.44 -12.49 -9.34
CA MET A 156 0.93 -12.20 -9.76
C MET A 156 1.56 -13.46 -10.35
N PRO A 157 2.31 -13.39 -11.47
CA PRO A 157 3.10 -14.54 -11.90
C PRO A 157 4.00 -15.02 -10.77
N ILE A 158 4.15 -16.34 -10.63
CA ILE A 158 5.00 -16.94 -9.61
C ILE A 158 6.42 -16.35 -9.70
N GLY A 159 6.97 -15.93 -8.57
CA GLY A 159 8.32 -15.34 -8.50
C GLY A 159 8.40 -13.84 -8.78
N THR A 160 7.26 -13.16 -9.00
CA THR A 160 7.23 -11.71 -9.19
C THR A 160 6.93 -10.97 -7.89
N VAL A 161 7.62 -9.85 -7.67
CA VAL A 161 7.34 -8.90 -6.60
C VAL A 161 6.86 -7.61 -7.26
N GLY A 162 5.69 -7.13 -6.86
CA GLY A 162 5.26 -5.80 -7.26
C GLY A 162 5.83 -4.77 -6.30
N THR A 163 6.23 -3.61 -6.82
CA THR A 163 6.45 -2.42 -5.99
C THR A 163 5.20 -1.58 -6.02
N PHE A 164 4.90 -0.87 -4.94
CA PHE A 164 3.81 0.11 -4.93
C PHE A 164 4.23 1.44 -4.32
N VAL A 165 3.48 2.46 -4.70
CA VAL A 165 3.51 3.78 -4.08
C VAL A 165 2.08 4.26 -3.84
N ILE A 166 1.85 4.80 -2.64
CA ILE A 166 0.64 5.55 -2.29
C ILE A 166 1.06 6.96 -1.92
N VAL A 167 0.50 7.96 -2.57
CA VAL A 167 0.82 9.38 -2.34
C VAL A 167 -0.44 10.22 -2.37
N SER A 168 -0.47 11.30 -1.59
CA SER A 168 -1.56 12.27 -1.63
C SER A 168 -1.50 13.08 -2.94
N ARG A 169 -2.67 13.46 -3.46
CA ARG A 169 -2.83 14.18 -4.73
C ARG A 169 -2.08 15.51 -4.78
N GLY A 170 -1.83 16.15 -3.63
CA GLY A 170 -1.03 17.37 -3.54
C GLY A 170 0.48 17.16 -3.77
N TYR A 171 0.94 15.93 -3.96
CA TYR A 171 2.35 15.55 -4.10
C TYR A 171 2.66 14.77 -5.40
N ALA A 172 1.66 14.46 -6.22
CA ALA A 172 1.80 13.65 -7.44
C ALA A 172 2.26 14.45 -8.66
#